data_AF-A0A482ZQ95-F1
#
_entry.id   AF-A0A482ZQ95-F1
#
_cell.length_a   1.000
_cell.length_b   1.000
_cell.length_c   1.000
_cell.angle_alpha   90.00
_cell.angle_beta   90.00
_cell.angle_gamma   90.00
#
_symmetry.space_group_name_H-M   'P 1'
#
loop_
_entity.id
_entity.type
_entity.pdbx_description
1 polymer ?
#
loop_
_entity_poly.entity_id
_entity_poly.type
_entity_poly.pdbx_seq_one_letter_code
_entity_poly.pdbx_strand_id
1 'polypeptide(L)' 'MQRINQVVRGKRGVSLDTAWLLSEVLNTMPEFWLNLQNAHDLSVHKPASHIQPLAATRA' A
#
# COMPACT_ATOMS: atom_id res chain seq x y z
N MET A 1 12.87 -1.03 -17.65
CA MET A 1 11.67 -1.88 -17.88
C MET A 1 11.44 -3.00 -16.86
N GLN A 2 12.45 -3.54 -16.13
CA GLN A 2 12.19 -4.65 -15.19
C GLN A 2 11.35 -4.29 -13.95
N ARG A 3 11.39 -3.04 -13.46
CA ARG A 3 10.68 -2.65 -12.23
C ARG A 3 9.15 -2.70 -12.37
N ILE A 4 8.61 -2.05 -13.39
CA ILE A 4 7.15 -2.03 -13.63
C ILE A 4 6.61 -3.44 -13.87
N ASN A 5 7.33 -4.27 -14.64
CA ASN A 5 6.92 -5.67 -14.85
C ASN A 5 6.87 -6.49 -13.56
N GLN A 6 7.72 -6.20 -12.58
CA GLN A 6 7.65 -6.86 -11.27
C GLN A 6 6.48 -6.35 -10.43
N VAL A 7 6.12 -5.08 -10.53
CA VAL A 7 4.93 -4.49 -9.90
C VAL A 7 3.67 -5.12 -10.47
N VAL A 8 3.54 -5.17 -11.80
CA VAL A 8 2.39 -5.79 -12.49
C VAL A 8 2.25 -7.28 -12.14
N ARG A 9 3.37 -7.98 -11.95
CA ARG A 9 3.40 -9.40 -11.57
C ARG A 9 3.25 -9.63 -10.05
N GLY A 10 3.06 -8.58 -9.25
CA GLY A 10 2.97 -8.69 -7.79
C GLY A 10 4.25 -9.17 -7.11
N LYS A 11 5.38 -9.21 -7.82
CA LYS A 11 6.70 -9.63 -7.28
C LYS A 11 7.37 -8.53 -6.46
N ARG A 12 6.88 -7.29 -6.56
CA ARG A 12 7.34 -6.13 -5.83
C ARG A 12 6.16 -5.19 -5.62
N GLY A 13 6.07 -4.57 -4.44
CA GLY A 13 5.10 -3.51 -4.19
C GLY A 13 5.45 -2.18 -4.88
N VAL A 14 4.54 -1.22 -4.80
CA VAL A 14 4.75 0.15 -5.29
C VAL A 14 5.57 0.96 -4.28
N SER A 15 6.74 1.45 -4.68
CA SER A 15 7.54 2.40 -3.90
C SER A 15 7.14 3.86 -4.18
N LEU A 16 7.57 4.82 -3.34
CA LEU A 16 7.36 6.26 -3.57
C LEU A 16 7.78 6.70 -4.98
N ASP A 17 9.00 6.38 -5.40
CA ASP A 17 9.49 6.72 -6.75
C ASP A 17 8.62 6.12 -7.87
N THR A 18 8.10 4.91 -7.65
CA THR A 18 7.26 4.23 -8.65
C THR A 18 5.88 4.87 -8.71
N ALA A 19 5.32 5.29 -7.58
CA ALA A 19 4.07 6.01 -7.51
C ALA A 19 4.13 7.36 -8.25
N TRP A 20 5.22 8.10 -8.10
CA TRP A 20 5.47 9.33 -8.86
C TRP A 20 5.52 9.08 -10.37
N LEU A 21 6.31 8.10 -10.82
CA LEU A 21 6.38 7.75 -12.24
C LEU A 21 5.03 7.34 -12.83
N LEU A 22 4.25 6.53 -12.09
CA LEU A 22 2.93 6.12 -12.52
C LEU A 22 1.94 7.29 -12.56
N SER A 23 2.05 8.22 -11.61
CA SER A 23 1.20 9.41 -11.57
C SER A 23 1.42 10.33 -12.77
N GLU A 24 2.67 10.55 -13.17
CA GLU A 24 3.00 11.38 -14.33
C GLU A 24 2.54 10.73 -15.65
N VAL A 25 2.77 9.42 -15.81
CA VAL A 25 2.47 8.71 -17.07
C VAL A 25 0.97 8.48 -17.25
N LEU A 26 0.23 8.26 -16.16
CA LEU A 26 -1.19 7.90 -16.20
C LEU A 26 -2.11 9.07 -15.81
N ASN A 27 -1.55 10.25 -15.57
CA ASN A 27 -2.26 11.45 -15.14
C ASN A 27 -3.15 11.18 -13.90
N THR A 28 -2.58 10.46 -12.92
CA THR A 28 -3.21 10.19 -11.63
C THR A 28 -2.44 10.89 -10.51
N MET A 29 -2.77 10.63 -9.25
CA MET A 29 -2.00 11.13 -8.10
C MET A 29 -1.08 10.03 -7.53
N PRO A 30 0.12 10.35 -7.02
CA PRO A 30 1.01 9.35 -6.43
C PRO A 30 0.41 8.69 -5.17
N GLU A 31 -0.38 9.43 -4.39
CA GLU A 31 -1.06 8.92 -3.19
C GLU A 31 -2.05 7.80 -3.53
N PHE A 32 -2.69 7.87 -4.71
CA PHE A 32 -3.59 6.82 -5.18
C PHE A 32 -2.86 5.46 -5.23
N TRP A 33 -1.66 5.42 -5.78
CA TRP A 33 -0.87 4.20 -5.92
C TRP A 33 -0.35 3.67 -4.59
N LEU A 34 0.06 4.56 -3.69
CA LEU A 34 0.49 4.18 -2.34
C LEU A 34 -0.69 3.65 -1.51
N ASN A 35 -1.88 4.24 -1.67
CA ASN A 35 -3.08 3.76 -1.00
C ASN A 35 -3.46 2.35 -1.45
N LEU A 36 -3.30 2.01 -2.75
CA LEU A 36 -3.48 0.66 -3.24
C LEU A 36 -2.49 -0.32 -2.60
N GLN A 37 -1.22 0.07 -2.51
CA GLN A 37 -0.20 -0.76 -1.85
C GLN A 37 -0.54 -0.98 -0.37
N ASN A 38 -0.89 0.08 0.36
CA ASN A 38 -1.27 0.00 1.76
C ASN A 38 -2.51 -0.89 1.97
N ALA A 39 -3.55 -0.73 1.14
CA ALA A 39 -4.75 -1.55 1.23
C ALA A 39 -4.45 -3.04 0.98
N HIS A 40 -3.60 -3.34 0.00
CA HIS A 40 -3.13 -4.70 -0.25
C HIS A 40 -2.36 -5.25 0.96
N ASP A 41 -1.42 -4.49 1.51
CA ASP A 41 -0.58 -4.94 2.61
C ASP A 41 -1.40 -5.17 3.89
N LEU A 42 -2.39 -4.31 4.17
CA LEU A 42 -3.34 -4.50 5.26
C LEU A 42 -4.21 -5.75 5.07
N SER A 43 -4.62 -6.05 3.84
CA SER A 43 -5.42 -7.24 3.53
C SER A 43 -4.62 -8.53 3.73
N VAL A 44 -3.38 -8.57 3.24
CA VAL A 44 -2.50 -9.74 3.32
C VAL A 44 -1.94 -9.96 4.72
N HIS A 45 -1.63 -8.89 5.46
CA HIS A 45 -1.04 -8.97 6.81
C HIS A 45 -2.05 -8.72 7.92
N LYS A 46 -3.34 -9.00 7.67
CA LYS A 46 -4.39 -8.82 8.68
C LYS A 46 -4.04 -9.64 9.94
N PRO A 47 -3.84 -8.98 11.11
CA PRO A 47 -3.45 -9.70 12.32
C PRO A 47 -4.60 -10.55 12.84
N ALA A 48 -4.28 -11.73 13.36
CA ALA A 48 -5.26 -12.60 14.02
C ALA A 48 -5.68 -12.06 15.40
N SER A 49 -4.79 -11.34 16.06
CA SER A 49 -5.01 -10.79 17.40
C SER A 49 -5.48 -9.34 17.32
N HIS A 50 -6.63 -9.06 17.96
CA HIS A 50 -7.13 -7.70 18.11
C HIS A 50 -6.53 -7.07 19.38
N ILE A 51 -5.98 -5.87 19.25
CA ILE A 51 -5.50 -5.08 20.39
C ILE A 51 -6.72 -4.38 21.00
N GLN A 52 -6.90 -4.51 22.32
CA GLN A 52 -8.01 -3.85 23.01
C GLN A 52 -7.88 -2.31 22.87
N PRO A 53 -8.97 -1.61 22.55
CA PRO A 53 -8.95 -0.14 22.44
C PRO A 53 -8.61 0.52 23.78
N LEU A 54 -7.74 1.54 23.74
CA LEU A 54 -7.34 2.31 24.92
C LEU A 54 -8.53 2.96 25.66
N ALA A 55 -9.65 3.20 24.97
CA ALA A 55 -10.87 3.77 25.55
C ALA A 55 -11.64 2.81 26.48
N ALA A 56 -11.37 1.51 26.44
CA ALA A 56 -12.00 0.52 27.32
C ALA A 56 -11.35 0.49 28.73
N THR A 57 -10.21 1.13 28.91
CA THR A 57 -9.56 1.31 30.21
C THR A 57 -10.08 2.59 30.87
N ARG A 58 -11.35 2.62 31.28
CA ARG A 58 -11.81 3.63 32.24
C ARG A 58 -11.39 3.16 33.64
N ALA A 59 -10.51 3.95 34.26
CA ALA A 59 -10.27 3.91 35.70
C ALA A 59 -11.51 4.41 36.47
#